data_AF-A0A497JRD3-F1
#
_entry.id   AF-A0A497JRD3-F1
#
_cell.length_a   1.000
_cell.length_b   1.000
_cell.length_c   1.000
_cell.angle_alpha   90.00
_cell.angle_beta   90.00
_cell.angle_gamma   90.00
#
_symmetry.space_group_name_H-M   'P 1'
#
loop_
_entity.id
_entity.type
_entity.pdbx_description
1 polymer ?
#
loop_
_entity_poly.entity_id
_entity_poly.type
_entity_poly.pdbx_seq_one_letter_code
_entity_poly.pdbx_strand_id
1 'polypeptide(L)'
;MGFPEPTIETVERIVKAIRRSGIDGIAITEHENREYGFKASKIASKHFRDVIIVPGWEVTVSGDGPEQARQIVEIFLDDGNVFRFQAHPQDERGYIL
;
A
#
# COMPACT_ATOMS: atom_id res chain seq x y z
N MET A 1 -16.47 -2.89 11.44
CA MET A 1 -15.97 -1.50 11.41
C MET A 1 -15.29 -1.33 10.07
N GLY A 2 -15.74 -0.40 9.23
CA GLY A 2 -15.08 -0.13 7.95
C GLY A 2 -13.73 0.55 8.18
N PHE A 3 -12.76 0.31 7.30
CA PHE A 3 -11.49 1.02 7.30
C PHE A 3 -11.76 2.51 7.01
N PRO A 4 -11.19 3.46 7.77
CA PRO A 4 -11.42 4.88 7.55
C PRO A 4 -10.89 5.30 6.18
N GLU A 5 -11.64 6.13 5.46
CA GLU A 5 -11.18 6.74 4.21
C GLU A 5 -10.02 7.71 4.47
N PRO A 6 -9.02 7.81 3.57
CA PRO A 6 -7.92 8.75 3.76
C PRO A 6 -8.43 10.20 3.65
N THR A 7 -8.16 10.99 4.69
CA THR A 7 -8.43 12.43 4.70
C THR A 7 -7.17 13.23 4.37
N ILE A 8 -7.33 14.52 4.01
CA ILE A 8 -6.19 15.43 3.80
C ILE A 8 -5.30 15.47 5.05
N GLU A 9 -5.88 15.53 6.25
CA GLU A 9 -5.16 15.54 7.52
C GLU A 9 -4.35 14.26 7.73
N THR A 10 -4.93 13.09 7.42
CA THR A 10 -4.22 11.81 7.54
C THR A 10 -3.04 11.75 6.58
N VAL A 11 -3.23 12.16 5.32
CA VAL A 11 -2.15 12.21 4.32
C VAL A 11 -1.08 13.22 4.70
N GLU A 12 -1.45 14.38 5.28
CA GLU A 12 -0.48 15.37 5.76
C GLU A 12 0.45 14.79 6.84
N ARG A 13 -0.09 13.96 7.76
CA ARG A 13 0.72 13.29 8.78
C ARG A 13 1.75 12.34 8.17
N ILE A 14 1.36 11.62 7.12
CA ILE A 14 2.25 10.75 6.33
C ILE A 14 3.33 11.59 5.64
N VAL A 15 2.94 12.66 4.94
CA VAL A 15 3.86 13.58 4.24
C VAL A 15 4.91 14.16 5.20
N LYS A 16 4.48 14.58 6.40
CA LYS A 16 5.39 15.06 7.44
C LYS A 16 6.38 13.98 7.88
N ALA A 17 5.98 12.71 7.93
CA ALA A 17 6.89 11.60 8.23
C ALA A 17 7.92 11.39 7.12
N ILE A 18 7.48 11.37 5.85
CA ILE A 18 8.35 11.27 4.67
C ILE A 18 9.46 12.35 4.72
N ARG A 19 9.05 13.62 4.88
CA ARG A 19 9.98 14.76 4.96
C ARG A 19 10.97 14.66 6.12
N ARG A 20 10.52 14.27 7.32
CA ARG A 20 11.39 14.09 8.48
C ARG A 20 12.40 12.96 8.28
N SER A 21 12.02 11.92 7.54
CA SER A 21 12.90 10.79 7.24
C SER A 21 13.89 11.08 6.11
N GLY A 22 13.76 12.20 5.39
CA GLY A 22 14.65 12.56 4.28
C GLY A 22 14.54 11.62 3.08
N ILE A 23 13.39 10.96 2.91
CA ILE A 23 13.11 10.07 1.77
C ILE A 23 12.13 10.75 0.82
N ASP A 24 12.12 10.34 -0.45
CA ASP A 24 11.27 10.96 -1.48
C ASP A 24 9.80 10.51 -1.41
N GLY A 25 9.54 9.35 -0.80
CA GLY A 25 8.20 8.79 -0.79
C GLY A 25 8.06 7.43 -0.15
N ILE A 26 6.82 6.92 -0.15
CA ILE A 26 6.46 5.58 0.32
C ILE A 26 5.36 4.97 -0.55
N ALA A 27 5.18 3.65 -0.46
CA ALA A 27 3.95 3.00 -0.85
C ALA A 27 2.97 2.94 0.33
N ILE A 28 1.66 3.02 0.05
CA ILE A 28 0.60 2.82 1.05
C ILE A 28 -0.16 1.54 0.70
N THR A 29 -0.18 0.59 1.63
CA THR A 29 -0.68 -0.78 1.42
C THR A 29 -1.72 -1.17 2.48
N GLU A 30 -2.88 -0.49 2.48
CA GLU A 30 -3.96 -0.80 3.42
C GLU A 30 -4.48 -2.24 3.22
N HIS A 31 -4.86 -2.89 4.33
CA HIS A 31 -5.37 -4.25 4.30
C HIS A 31 -6.76 -4.30 3.66
N GLU A 32 -6.94 -5.16 2.66
CA GLU A 32 -8.22 -5.47 2.02
C GLU A 32 -8.95 -4.26 1.41
N ASN A 33 -8.29 -3.11 1.28
CA ASN A 33 -8.85 -1.90 0.72
C ASN A 33 -7.97 -1.31 -0.39
N ARG A 34 -8.19 -1.81 -1.60
CA ARG A 34 -7.50 -1.35 -2.81
C ARG A 34 -7.63 0.16 -3.05
N GLU A 35 -8.78 0.77 -2.69
CA GLU A 35 -9.05 2.17 -2.99
C GLU A 35 -8.24 3.14 -2.12
N TYR A 36 -7.85 2.74 -0.90
CA TYR A 36 -7.19 3.63 0.04
C TYR A 36 -5.88 4.19 -0.53
N GLY A 37 -5.01 3.33 -1.07
CA GLY A 37 -3.73 3.73 -1.68
C GLY A 37 -3.92 4.74 -2.82
N PHE A 38 -4.91 4.50 -3.70
CA PHE A 38 -5.24 5.42 -4.80
C PHE A 38 -5.76 6.76 -4.30
N LYS A 39 -6.67 6.77 -3.32
CA LYS A 39 -7.23 8.01 -2.77
C LYS A 39 -6.14 8.82 -2.04
N ALA A 40 -5.28 8.18 -1.26
CA ALA A 40 -4.16 8.83 -0.58
C ALA A 40 -3.16 9.42 -1.58
N SER A 41 -2.78 8.67 -2.63
CA SER A 41 -1.91 9.15 -3.71
C SER A 41 -2.52 10.36 -4.43
N LYS A 42 -3.83 10.34 -4.72
CA LYS A 42 -4.56 11.47 -5.33
C LYS A 42 -4.58 12.71 -4.44
N ILE A 43 -4.72 12.55 -3.13
CA ILE A 43 -4.64 13.68 -2.18
C ILE A 43 -3.23 14.26 -2.19
N ALA A 44 -2.20 13.42 -2.13
CA ALA A 44 -0.81 13.86 -2.14
C ALA A 44 -0.44 14.60 -3.43
N SER A 45 -0.77 14.05 -4.60
CA SER A 45 -0.48 14.72 -5.88
C SER A 45 -1.18 16.08 -6.02
N LYS A 46 -2.35 16.25 -5.39
CA LYS A 46 -3.09 17.52 -5.40
C LYS A 46 -2.53 18.55 -4.41
N HIS A 47 -2.15 18.13 -3.20
CA HIS A 47 -1.88 19.03 -2.08
C HIS A 47 -0.39 19.07 -1.62
N PHE A 48 0.40 18.05 -1.93
CA PHE A 48 1.75 17.81 -1.41
C PHE A 48 2.69 17.30 -2.52
N ARG A 49 2.97 18.17 -3.51
CA ARG A 49 3.68 17.80 -4.76
C ARG A 49 5.16 17.44 -4.60
N ASP A 50 5.73 17.65 -3.42
CA ASP A 50 7.13 17.39 -3.09
C ASP A 50 7.38 15.97 -2.56
N VAL A 51 6.36 15.13 -2.47
CA VAL A 51 6.49 13.73 -2.02
C VAL A 51 5.83 12.76 -2.99
N ILE A 52 6.35 11.54 -3.04
CA ILE A 52 5.84 10.44 -3.85
C ILE A 52 5.01 9.52 -2.94
N ILE A 53 3.75 9.30 -3.31
CA ILE A 53 2.92 8.24 -2.72
C ILE A 53 2.54 7.26 -3.83
N VAL A 54 3.06 6.05 -3.74
CA VAL A 54 2.73 4.98 -4.68
C VAL A 54 1.52 4.20 -4.15
N PRO A 55 0.43 4.07 -4.92
CA PRO A 55 -0.74 3.33 -4.49
C PRO A 55 -0.44 1.83 -4.43
N GLY A 56 -0.86 1.19 -3.36
CA GLY A 56 -0.83 -0.26 -3.21
C GLY A 56 -1.92 -0.76 -2.25
N TRP A 57 -1.88 -2.05 -1.96
CA TRP A 57 -2.70 -2.69 -0.94
C TRP A 57 -2.06 -4.00 -0.48
N GLU A 58 -2.44 -4.44 0.71
CA GLU A 58 -2.16 -5.78 1.19
C GLU A 58 -3.47 -6.59 1.14
N VAL A 59 -3.43 -7.76 0.50
CA VAL A 59 -4.61 -8.59 0.29
C VAL A 59 -4.32 -10.04 0.58
N THR A 60 -5.28 -10.70 1.21
CA THR A 60 -5.27 -12.14 1.47
C THR A 60 -5.77 -12.88 0.22
N VAL A 61 -4.92 -13.71 -0.38
CA VAL A 61 -5.31 -14.56 -1.50
C VAL A 61 -5.80 -15.93 -1.04
N SER A 62 -6.59 -16.62 -1.88
CA SER A 62 -6.93 -18.02 -1.66
C SER A 62 -5.68 -18.90 -1.74
N GLY A 63 -5.64 -19.98 -0.96
CA GLY A 63 -4.56 -20.96 -1.01
C GLY A 63 -4.43 -21.76 0.27
N ASP A 64 -3.36 -22.55 0.35
CA ASP A 64 -3.04 -23.36 1.52
C ASP A 64 -2.33 -22.52 2.60
N GLY A 65 -2.29 -23.03 3.83
CA GLY A 65 -1.58 -22.40 4.94
C GLY A 65 -2.37 -21.29 5.66
N PRO A 66 -1.77 -20.72 6.72
CA PRO A 66 -2.39 -19.68 7.52
C PRO A 66 -2.62 -18.39 6.72
N GLU A 67 -3.57 -17.56 7.15
CA GLU A 67 -3.93 -16.30 6.47
C GLU A 67 -2.73 -15.39 6.23
N GLN A 68 -1.83 -15.29 7.22
CA GLN A 68 -0.62 -14.48 7.15
C GLN A 68 0.32 -14.95 6.03
N ALA A 69 0.45 -16.27 5.82
CA ALA A 69 1.26 -16.81 4.73
C ALA A 69 0.65 -16.50 3.35
N ARG A 70 -0.66 -16.20 3.31
CA ARG A 70 -1.43 -15.91 2.09
C ARG A 70 -1.62 -14.42 1.81
N GLN A 71 -0.99 -13.53 2.57
CA GLN A 71 -1.04 -12.10 2.30
C GLN A 71 0.04 -11.71 1.28
N ILE A 72 -0.40 -11.00 0.24
CA ILE A 72 0.45 -10.39 -0.77
C ILE A 72 0.29 -8.89 -0.74
N VAL A 73 1.34 -8.18 -1.15
CA VAL A 73 1.29 -6.75 -1.44
C VAL A 73 1.29 -6.58 -2.94
N GLU A 74 0.41 -5.71 -3.44
CA GLU A 74 0.48 -5.20 -4.80
C GLU A 74 0.71 -3.70 -4.79
N ILE A 75 1.70 -3.25 -5.56
CA ILE A 75 2.00 -1.86 -5.84
C ILE A 75 1.61 -1.56 -7.29
N PHE A 76 0.79 -0.52 -7.49
CA PHE A 76 0.29 -0.12 -8.80
C PHE A 76 1.15 1.02 -9.38
N LEU A 77 1.71 0.79 -10.56
CA LEU A 77 2.60 1.73 -11.26
C LEU A 77 1.86 2.49 -12.38
N ASP A 78 2.43 3.62 -12.82
CA ASP A 78 1.77 4.58 -13.73
C ASP A 78 1.46 4.04 -15.13
N ASP A 79 2.14 2.99 -15.57
CA ASP A 79 1.93 2.32 -16.86
C ASP A 79 0.93 1.16 -16.78
N GLY A 80 0.26 1.00 -15.64
CA GLY A 80 -0.65 -0.10 -15.36
C GLY A 80 0.04 -1.39 -14.93
N ASN A 81 1.37 -1.39 -14.81
CA ASN A 81 2.09 -2.54 -14.25
C ASN A 81 1.80 -2.69 -12.75
N VAL A 82 1.91 -3.94 -12.29
CA VAL A 82 1.73 -4.30 -10.89
C VAL A 82 3.00 -4.97 -10.39
N PHE A 83 3.64 -4.37 -9.39
CA PHE A 83 4.74 -5.01 -8.67
C PHE A 83 4.16 -5.75 -7.46
N ARG A 84 4.22 -7.08 -7.48
CA ARG A 84 3.63 -7.95 -6.45
C ARG A 84 4.71 -8.70 -5.68
N PHE A 85 4.55 -8.78 -4.36
CA PHE A 85 5.43 -9.57 -3.50
C PHE A 85 4.67 -10.14 -2.31
N GLN A 86 5.27 -11.13 -1.64
CA GLN A 86 4.68 -11.76 -0.46
C GLN A 86 4.86 -10.82 0.74
N ALA A 87 3.77 -10.54 1.48
CA ALA A 87 3.82 -9.63 2.63
C ALA A 87 4.67 -10.21 3.76
N HIS A 88 4.48 -11.51 4.04
CA HIS A 88 5.18 -12.24 5.09
C HIS A 88 5.94 -13.42 4.48
N PRO A 89 7.28 -13.44 4.51
CA PRO A 89 8.11 -14.47 3.86
C PRO A 89 8.06 -15.84 4.55
N GLN A 90 7.17 -16.02 5.53
CA GLN A 90 6.85 -17.32 6.10
C GLN A 90 5.99 -18.07 5.09
N ASP A 91 6.65 -18.82 4.21
CA ASP A 91 5.97 -19.55 3.16
C ASP A 91 5.81 -21.03 3.53
N GLU A 92 4.58 -21.39 3.87
CA GLU A 92 4.18 -22.78 4.11
C GLU A 92 3.37 -23.34 2.93
N ARG A 93 3.30 -22.61 1.81
CA ARG A 93 2.46 -22.94 0.66
C ARG A 93 3.22 -23.79 -0.35
N GLY A 94 2.47 -24.55 -1.15
CA GLY A 94 3.03 -25.32 -2.27
C GLY A 94 3.43 -24.48 -3.49
N TYR A 95 3.16 -23.17 -3.49
CA TYR A 95 3.47 -22.24 -4.56
C TYR A 95 3.74 -20.83 -4.00
N ILE A 96 4.69 -20.13 -4.62
CA ILE A 96 5.03 -18.74 -4.32
C ILE A 96 4.41 -17.86 -5.41
N LEU A 97 3.67 -16.83 -4.97
CA LEU A 97 3.08 -15.74 -5.78
C LEU A 97 2.09 -16.17 -6.87
#